data_AF-A0A2M7RFH5-F1
#
_entry.id   AF-A0A2M7RFH5-F1
#
_cell.length_a   1.000
_cell.length_b   1.000
_cell.length_c   1.000
_cell.angle_alpha   90.00
_cell.angle_beta   90.00
_cell.angle_gamma   90.00
#
_symmetry.space_group_name_H-M   'P 1'
#
loop_
_entity.id
_entity.type
_entity.pdbx_description
1 polymer ?
#
loop_
_entity_poly.entity_id
_entity_poly.type
_entity_poly.pdbx_seq_one_letter_code
_entity_poly.pdbx_strand_id
1 'polypeptide(L)'
;MNFYRIMKLKKIIYLLLSVALGLILSFLIHALVEIIYLKNTDSAAVDWHSVLGKGACALPVWLQIGLLVLGIVGGYLLGRWWWRIVYIEHGGWKFKK
;
A
#
# COMPACT_ATOMS: atom_id res chain seq x y z
N MET A 1 -10.58 32.08 10.29
CA MET A 1 -11.23 30.95 9.55
C MET A 1 -10.28 30.11 8.66
N ASN A 2 -9.05 30.57 8.34
CA ASN A 2 -8.13 29.84 7.43
C ASN A 2 -7.34 28.67 8.06
N PHE A 3 -6.96 28.75 9.34
CA PHE A 3 -6.04 27.78 9.95
C PHE A 3 -6.61 26.34 10.01
N TYR A 4 -7.89 26.21 10.34
CA TYR A 4 -8.54 24.90 10.47
C TYR A 4 -8.67 24.17 9.12
N ARG A 5 -8.85 24.92 8.01
CA ARG A 5 -8.89 24.35 6.65
C ARG A 5 -7.52 23.83 6.22
N ILE A 6 -6.44 24.55 6.51
CA ILE A 6 -5.07 24.17 6.14
C ILE A 6 -4.67 22.86 6.84
N MET A 7 -5.03 22.69 8.11
CA MET A 7 -4.76 21.45 8.87
C MET A 7 -5.53 20.26 8.31
N LYS A 8 -6.79 20.44 7.91
CA LYS A 8 -7.57 19.38 7.25
C LYS A 8 -6.97 18.98 5.90
N LEU A 9 -6.53 19.95 5.10
CA LEU A 9 -5.92 19.68 3.80
C LEU A 9 -4.61 18.89 3.93
N LYS A 10 -3.73 19.28 4.86
CA LYS A 10 -2.49 18.54 5.16
C LYS A 10 -2.77 17.08 5.53
N LYS A 11 -3.82 16.84 6.33
CA LYS A 11 -4.25 15.48 6.69
C LYS A 11 -4.70 14.67 5.48
N ILE A 12 -5.48 15.27 4.58
CA ILE A 12 -5.96 14.59 3.36
C ILE A 12 -4.77 14.22 2.46
N ILE A 13 -3.86 15.17 2.21
CA ILE A 13 -2.67 14.94 1.41
C ILE A 13 -1.82 13.81 2.01
N TYR A 14 -1.61 13.82 3.33
CA TYR A 14 -0.84 12.79 4.02
C TYR A 14 -1.46 11.40 3.86
N LEU A 15 -2.79 11.29 4.03
CA LEU A 15 -3.50 10.02 3.85
C LEU A 15 -3.44 9.54 2.40
N LEU A 16 -3.58 10.43 1.42
CA LEU A 16 -3.44 10.08 0.00
C LEU A 16 -2.03 9.57 -0.32
N LEU A 17 -0.99 10.24 0.19
CA LEU A 17 0.39 9.80 0.02
C LEU A 17 0.63 8.43 0.65
N SER A 18 0.05 8.17 1.82
CA SER A 18 0.18 6.86 2.47
C SER A 18 -0.55 5.74 1.73
N VAL A 19 -1.70 6.03 1.12
CA VAL A 19 -2.40 5.07 0.26
C VAL A 19 -1.59 4.79 -1.01
N ALA A 20 -1.03 5.82 -1.64
CA ALA A 20 -0.14 5.66 -2.78
C ALA A 20 1.10 4.83 -2.41
N LEU A 21 1.69 5.05 -1.24
CA LEU A 21 2.80 4.25 -0.71
C LEU A 21 2.38 2.79 -0.50
N GLY A 22 1.22 2.54 0.10
CA GLY A 22 0.67 1.19 0.28
C GLY A 22 0.43 0.45 -1.04
N LEU A 23 -0.03 1.16 -2.07
CA LEU A 23 -0.15 0.62 -3.43
C LEU A 23 1.20 0.24 -4.03
N ILE A 24 2.21 1.11 -3.94
CA ILE A 24 3.56 0.81 -4.41
C ILE A 24 4.12 -0.43 -3.70
N LEU A 25 3.90 -0.52 -2.38
CA LEU A 25 4.37 -1.65 -1.57
C LEU A 25 3.65 -2.95 -1.97
N SER A 26 2.37 -2.89 -2.30
CA SER A 26 1.63 -4.04 -2.84
C SER A 26 2.22 -4.56 -4.15
N PHE A 27 2.62 -3.67 -5.07
CA PHE A 27 3.30 -4.08 -6.31
C PHE A 27 4.65 -4.73 -6.01
N LEU A 28 5.39 -4.20 -5.03
CA LEU A 28 6.67 -4.75 -4.62
C LEU A 28 6.53 -6.16 -4.04
N ILE A 29 5.55 -6.37 -3.17
CA ILE A 29 5.25 -7.69 -2.58
C ILE A 29 4.80 -8.65 -3.68
N HIS A 30 3.93 -8.20 -4.58
CA HIS A 30 3.50 -9.02 -5.72
C HIS A 30 4.70 -9.52 -6.54
N ALA A 31 5.62 -8.63 -6.91
CA ALA A 31 6.82 -8.99 -7.65
C ALA A 31 7.74 -9.95 -6.86
N LEU A 32 7.92 -9.74 -5.56
CA LEU A 32 8.71 -10.65 -4.71
C LEU A 32 8.10 -12.05 -4.65
N VAL A 33 6.78 -12.14 -4.46
CA VAL A 33 6.07 -13.42 -4.42
C VAL A 33 6.19 -14.14 -5.76
N GLU A 34 6.08 -13.42 -6.87
CA GLU A 34 6.26 -13.99 -8.21
C GLU A 34 7.70 -14.51 -8.44
N ILE A 35 8.73 -13.76 -8.04
CA ILE A 35 10.13 -14.20 -8.13
C ILE A 35 10.35 -15.49 -7.31
N ILE A 36 9.82 -15.55 -6.08
CA ILE A 36 9.95 -16.74 -5.22
C ILE A 36 9.22 -17.93 -5.84
N TYR A 37 8.00 -17.71 -6.35
CA TYR A 37 7.19 -18.76 -6.97
C TYR A 37 7.87 -19.35 -8.22
N LEU A 38 8.39 -18.49 -9.10
CA LEU A 38 9.13 -18.90 -10.31
C LEU A 38 10.45 -19.59 -9.99
N LYS A 39 11.12 -19.22 -8.90
CA LYS A 39 12.36 -19.89 -8.47
C LYS A 39 12.12 -21.32 -7.97
N ASN A 40 10.94 -21.59 -7.42
CA ASN A 40 10.64 -22.84 -6.72
C ASN A 40 9.76 -23.81 -7.52
N THR A 41 9.35 -23.43 -8.74
CA THR A 41 8.45 -24.21 -9.59
C THR A 41 9.16 -24.55 -10.90
N ASP A 42 9.11 -25.82 -11.32
CA ASP A 42 9.64 -26.23 -12.62
C ASP A 42 8.83 -25.58 -13.75
N SER A 43 9.53 -25.04 -14.75
CA SER A 43 8.98 -24.21 -15.84
C SER A 43 7.84 -24.87 -16.65
N ALA A 44 7.63 -26.18 -16.50
CA ALA A 44 6.59 -26.95 -17.19
C ALA A 44 5.23 -26.96 -16.45
N ALA A 45 5.16 -26.58 -15.17
CA ALA A 45 3.94 -26.60 -14.36
C ALA A 45 3.33 -25.21 -14.11
N VAL A 46 3.91 -24.16 -14.71
CA VAL A 46 3.44 -22.78 -14.52
C VAL A 46 2.29 -22.49 -15.48
N ASP A 47 1.07 -22.46 -14.95
CA ASP A 47 -0.09 -21.94 -15.66
C ASP A 47 -0.02 -20.42 -15.72
N TRP A 48 0.21 -19.91 -16.92
CA TRP A 48 0.27 -18.47 -17.19
C TRP A 48 -1.13 -17.93 -17.36
N HIS A 49 -1.49 -16.94 -16.56
CA HIS A 49 -2.79 -16.28 -16.65
C HIS A 49 -2.63 -14.79 -16.95
N SER A 50 -3.51 -14.28 -17.81
CA SER A 50 -3.55 -12.88 -18.22
C SER A 50 -4.76 -12.20 -17.63
N VAL A 51 -4.56 -11.36 -16.60
CA VAL A 51 -5.67 -10.67 -15.92
C VAL A 51 -6.19 -9.47 -16.71
N LEU A 52 -5.36 -8.88 -17.58
CA LEU A 52 -5.69 -7.67 -18.34
C LEU A 52 -5.35 -7.77 -19.86
N GLY A 53 -5.32 -8.99 -20.40
CA GLY A 53 -5.15 -9.24 -21.85
C GLY A 53 -3.75 -8.96 -22.44
N LYS A 54 -2.88 -8.24 -21.73
CA LYS A 54 -1.44 -8.13 -22.05
C LYS A 54 -0.61 -8.31 -20.78
N GLY A 55 0.11 -9.42 -20.70
CA GLY A 55 0.95 -9.79 -19.56
C GLY A 55 0.77 -11.26 -19.20
N ALA A 56 1.89 -11.95 -18.97
CA ALA A 56 1.91 -13.29 -18.45
C ALA A 56 2.18 -13.17 -16.94
N CYS A 57 1.15 -13.31 -16.11
CA CYS A 57 1.31 -13.38 -14.67
C CYS A 57 1.30 -14.85 -14.27
N ALA A 58 2.32 -15.30 -13.54
CA ALA A 58 2.39 -16.67 -13.03
C ALA A 58 1.54 -16.86 -11.76
N LEU A 59 1.06 -15.74 -11.18
CA LEU A 59 0.32 -15.74 -9.93
C LEU A 59 -1.21 -15.83 -10.16
N PRO A 60 -1.95 -16.61 -9.35
CA PRO A 60 -3.39 -16.69 -9.44
C PRO A 60 -4.05 -15.31 -9.20
N VAL A 61 -5.10 -15.03 -9.99
CA VAL A 61 -5.88 -13.77 -9.99
C VAL A 61 -6.31 -13.35 -8.58
N TRP A 62 -6.73 -14.32 -7.76
CA TRP A 62 -7.16 -14.09 -6.38
C TRP A 62 -6.07 -13.44 -5.52
N LEU A 63 -4.82 -13.88 -5.69
CA LEU A 63 -3.69 -13.33 -4.93
C LEU A 63 -3.37 -11.91 -5.38
N GLN A 64 -3.48 -11.63 -6.68
CA GLN A 64 -3.23 -10.30 -7.25
C GLN A 64 -4.26 -9.29 -6.76
N ILE A 65 -5.56 -9.64 -6.79
CA ILE A 65 -6.62 -8.78 -6.24
C ILE A 65 -6.46 -8.63 -4.73
N GLY A 66 -6.17 -9.72 -4.03
CA GLY A 66 -5.95 -9.72 -2.57
C GLY A 66 -4.82 -8.78 -2.16
N LEU A 67 -3.67 -8.85 -2.84
CA LEU A 67 -2.53 -7.96 -2.61
C LEU A 67 -2.91 -6.50 -2.82
N LEU A 68 -3.59 -6.20 -3.92
CA LEU A 68 -3.99 -4.82 -4.25
C LEU A 68 -4.95 -4.25 -3.19
N VAL A 69 -5.96 -5.03 -2.78
CA VAL A 69 -6.87 -4.65 -1.69
C VAL A 69 -6.12 -4.45 -0.38
N LEU A 70 -5.19 -5.36 -0.05
CA LEU A 70 -4.35 -5.24 1.14
C LEU A 70 -3.42 -4.01 1.08
N GLY A 71 -2.91 -3.64 -0.08
CA GLY A 71 -2.13 -2.41 -0.28
C GLY A 71 -2.93 -1.15 0.00
N ILE A 72 -4.18 -1.09 -0.48
CA ILE A 72 -5.07 0.05 -0.24
C ILE A 72 -5.46 0.12 1.25
N VAL A 73 -5.95 -0.98 1.81
CA VAL A 73 -6.40 -1.05 3.20
C VAL A 73 -5.22 -0.81 4.16
N GLY A 74 -4.09 -1.47 3.91
CA GLY A 74 -2.84 -1.32 4.65
C GLY A 74 -2.31 0.10 4.56
N GLY A 75 -2.23 0.68 3.37
CA GLY A 75 -1.79 2.06 3.16
C GLY A 75 -2.65 3.10 3.87
N TYR A 76 -3.98 2.89 3.89
CA TYR A 76 -4.90 3.75 4.62
C TYR A 76 -4.74 3.63 6.14
N LEU A 77 -4.62 2.41 6.67
CA LEU A 77 -4.41 2.15 8.09
C LEU A 77 -3.06 2.71 8.56
N LEU A 78 -1.99 2.48 7.79
CA LEU A 78 -0.68 3.07 8.06
C LEU A 78 -0.77 4.60 8.10
N GLY A 79 -1.44 5.21 7.13
CA GLY A 79 -1.59 6.66 7.05
C GLY A 79 -2.34 7.22 8.25
N ARG A 80 -3.41 6.55 8.70
CA ARG A 80 -4.14 6.92 9.92
C ARG A 80 -3.28 6.77 11.17
N TRP A 81 -2.54 5.67 11.29
CA TRP A 81 -1.72 5.38 12.46
C TRP A 81 -0.53 6.33 12.57
N TRP A 82 0.17 6.56 11.47
CA TRP A 82 1.32 7.44 11.42
C TRP A 82 0.91 8.92 11.59
N TRP A 83 -0.25 9.33 11.06
CA TRP A 83 -0.83 10.64 11.37
C TRP A 83 -1.08 10.81 12.87
N ARG A 84 -1.61 9.79 13.54
CA ARG A 84 -1.83 9.83 15.00
C ARG A 84 -0.51 9.97 15.75
N ILE A 85 0.51 9.17 15.41
CA ILE A 85 1.81 9.21 16.09
C ILE A 85 2.50 10.57 15.89
N VAL A 86 2.58 11.07 14.65
CA VAL A 86 3.32 12.31 14.34
C VAL A 86 2.58 13.55 14.85
N TYR A 87 1.27 13.65 14.60
CA TYR A 87 0.53 14.89 14.88
C TYR A 87 -0.15 14.91 16.24
N ILE A 88 -0.50 13.76 16.83
CA ILE A 88 -1.15 13.72 18.15
C ILE A 88 -0.10 13.49 19.25
N GLU A 89 0.75 12.48 19.12
CA GLU A 89 1.73 12.15 20.17
C GLU A 89 2.96 13.06 20.12
N HIS A 90 3.56 13.27 18.94
CA HIS A 90 4.71 14.17 18.80
C HIS A 90 4.33 15.65 18.66
N GLY A 91 3.11 15.94 18.19
CA GLY A 91 2.56 17.31 18.16
C GLY A 91 2.28 17.90 19.56
N GLY A 92 2.11 17.04 20.57
CA GLY A 92 1.92 17.43 21.97
C GLY A 92 3.21 17.90 22.67
N TRP A 93 4.39 17.63 22.11
CA TRP A 93 5.66 17.99 22.76
C TRP A 93 5.93 19.50 22.82
N LYS A 94 5.20 20.32 22.04
CA LYS A 94 5.24 21.79 22.17
C LYS A 94 4.29 22.36 23.24
N PHE A 95 3.48 21.53 23.90
CA PHE A 95 2.54 21.95 24.94
C PHE A 95 2.91 21.49 26.35
N LYS A 96 4.03 20.79 26.55
CA LYS A 96 4.67 20.72 27.86
C LYS A 96 5.61 21.92 28.02
N LYS A 97 5.03 23.04 28.45
CA LYS A 97 5.73 24.08 29.19
C LYS A 97 6.01 23.55 30.60
#